data_AF-A0A0F9G4C0-F1
#
_entry.id   AF-A0A0F9G4C0-F1
#
_cell.length_a   1.000
_cell.length_b   1.000
_cell.length_c   1.000
_cell.angle_alpha   90.00
_cell.angle_beta   90.00
_cell.angle_gamma   90.00
#
_symmetry.space_group_name_H-M   'P 1'
#
loop_
_entity.id
_entity.type
_entity.pdbx_description
1 polymer ?
#
loop_
_entity_poly.entity_id
_entity_poly.type
_entity_poly.pdbx_seq_one_letter_code
_entity_poly.pdbx_strand_id
1 'polypeptide(L)'
;RKMNNEKLILEALGFLLDTTTLNFEENKKYLIENFELKEKSSPIDQIKYKYLLSIDGNAFSGSFFWQLFSNSVILKNSSDYLEWYYSGVKSDKHYLEFDSDKDLIAKIHWLKDNDKKAKKISENANKFSNENLTNEATLAYIFKLLEKYTETVKKQVF
;
A
#
# COMPACT_ATOMS: atom_id res chain seq x y z
N ARG A 1 5.02 14.79 33.18
CA ARG A 1 3.67 14.23 33.45
C ARG A 1 3.33 13.35 32.24
N LYS A 2 3.42 12.02 32.35
CA LYS A 2 3.15 11.10 31.22
C LYS A 2 1.65 11.16 30.92
N MET A 3 1.28 11.86 29.86
CA MET A 3 -0.06 11.76 29.30
C MET A 3 -0.21 10.33 28.77
N ASN A 4 -1.28 9.64 29.17
CA ASN A 4 -1.51 8.25 28.78
C ASN A 4 -1.61 8.18 27.24
N ASN A 5 -0.83 7.30 26.60
CA ASN A 5 -0.73 7.23 25.13
C ASN A 5 -2.10 7.03 24.46
N GLU A 6 -3.03 6.34 25.13
CA GLU A 6 -4.41 6.18 24.68
C GLU A 6 -5.17 7.51 24.59
N LYS A 7 -4.92 8.43 25.53
CA LYS A 7 -5.53 9.76 25.50
C LYS A 7 -5.01 10.58 24.32
N LEU A 8 -3.72 10.46 24.00
CA LEU A 8 -3.10 11.10 22.83
C LEU A 8 -3.71 10.57 21.53
N ILE A 9 -3.92 9.25 21.45
CA ILE A 9 -4.52 8.59 20.28
C ILE A 9 -5.99 8.99 20.12
N LEU A 10 -6.75 9.05 21.21
CA LEU A 10 -8.16 9.46 21.18
C LEU A 10 -8.32 10.95 20.84
N GLU A 11 -7.40 11.81 21.30
CA GLU A 11 -7.35 13.22 20.91
C GLU A 11 -7.00 13.39 19.43
N ALA A 12 -6.01 12.62 18.93
CA ALA A 12 -5.64 12.62 17.51
C ALA A 12 -6.76 12.06 16.61
N LEU A 13 -7.48 11.03 17.05
CA LEU A 13 -8.64 10.47 16.35
C LEU A 13 -9.83 11.43 16.37
N GLY A 14 -10.08 12.13 17.48
CA GLY A 14 -11.11 13.18 17.57
C GLY A 14 -10.82 14.35 16.63
N PHE A 15 -9.55 14.70 16.46
CA PHE A 15 -9.09 15.72 15.52
C PHE A 15 -9.19 15.28 14.05
N LEU A 16 -8.97 13.98 13.77
CA LEU A 16 -9.14 13.38 12.44
C LEU A 16 -10.60 13.17 12.03
N LEU A 17 -11.54 13.10 12.98
CA LEU A 17 -12.97 12.94 12.69
C LEU A 17 -13.66 14.26 12.30
N ASP A 18 -13.02 15.41 12.53
CA ASP A 18 -13.53 16.74 12.18
C ASP A 18 -12.83 17.35 10.95
N THR A 19 -12.71 16.57 9.86
CA THR A 19 -12.03 17.01 8.63
C THR A 19 -12.74 18.15 7.88
N THR A 20 -13.94 18.55 8.33
CA THR A 20 -14.73 19.63 7.74
C THR A 20 -14.39 21.02 8.28
N THR A 21 -13.67 21.15 9.40
CA THR A 21 -13.47 22.45 10.08
C THR A 21 -12.05 22.76 10.55
N LEU A 22 -11.00 22.11 10.01
CA LEU A 22 -9.62 22.34 10.50
C LEU A 22 -8.60 22.66 9.39
N ASN A 23 -7.92 23.79 9.59
CA ASN A 23 -6.90 24.38 8.72
C ASN A 23 -5.67 23.46 8.62
N PHE A 24 -5.26 23.12 7.40
CA PHE A 24 -4.09 22.28 7.10
C PHE A 24 -2.83 22.71 7.89
N GLU A 25 -2.64 24.02 8.10
CA GLU A 25 -1.49 24.55 8.82
C GLU A 25 -1.53 24.26 10.34
N GLU A 26 -2.72 24.25 10.95
CA GLU A 26 -2.88 23.92 12.37
C GLU A 26 -2.62 22.43 12.62
N ASN A 27 -3.11 21.57 11.72
CA ASN A 27 -2.87 20.13 11.75
C ASN A 27 -1.38 19.82 11.59
N LYS A 28 -0.73 20.47 10.64
CA LYS A 28 0.70 20.33 10.40
C LYS A 28 1.51 20.75 11.62
N LYS A 29 1.15 21.86 12.26
CA LYS A 29 1.81 22.33 13.49
C LYS A 29 1.64 21.33 14.63
N TYR A 30 0.42 20.86 14.89
CA TYR A 30 0.17 19.85 15.92
C TYR A 30 0.99 18.57 15.70
N LEU A 31 1.07 18.10 14.45
CA LEU A 31 1.85 16.91 14.12
C LEU A 31 3.35 17.09 14.38
N ILE A 32 3.92 18.24 13.98
CA ILE A 32 5.33 18.56 14.23
C ILE A 32 5.64 18.66 15.73
N GLU A 33 4.73 19.25 16.51
CA GLU A 33 4.93 19.47 17.95
C GLU A 33 4.78 18.19 18.77
N ASN A 34 3.90 17.28 18.37
CA ASN A 34 3.54 16.09 19.15
C ASN A 34 4.16 14.79 18.64
N PHE A 35 4.66 14.76 17.40
CA PHE A 35 5.26 13.57 16.80
C PHE A 35 6.67 13.87 16.30
N GLU A 36 7.59 12.94 16.53
CA GLU A 36 8.95 13.02 15.99
C GLU A 36 8.94 12.66 14.50
N LEU A 37 8.54 13.63 13.67
CA LEU A 37 8.47 13.45 12.21
C LEU A 37 9.86 13.12 11.66
N LYS A 38 9.95 12.04 10.89
CA LYS A 38 11.18 11.63 10.22
C LYS A 38 11.20 12.16 8.79
N GLU A 39 12.41 12.37 8.29
CA GLU A 39 12.66 12.68 6.89
C GLU A 39 12.10 11.59 5.97
N LYS A 40 11.69 12.01 4.76
CA LYS A 40 11.14 11.10 3.77
C LYS A 40 12.21 10.09 3.33
N SER A 41 11.90 8.81 3.45
CA SER A 41 12.74 7.72 2.92
C SER A 41 12.47 7.49 1.44
N SER A 42 13.53 7.42 0.62
CA SER A 42 13.41 7.09 -0.80
C SER A 42 13.06 5.60 -1.00
N PRO A 43 12.43 5.20 -2.13
CA PRO A 43 12.24 3.78 -2.44
C PRO A 43 13.54 2.97 -2.40
N ILE A 44 14.66 3.56 -2.83
CA ILE A 44 15.99 2.92 -2.81
C ILE A 44 16.45 2.61 -1.38
N ASP A 45 16.11 3.45 -0.41
CA ASP A 45 16.41 3.19 0.99
C ASP A 45 15.45 2.17 1.60
N GLN A 46 14.19 2.19 1.20
CA GLN A 46 13.18 1.27 1.69
C GLN A 46 13.46 -0.18 1.26
N ILE A 47 13.91 -0.42 0.03
CA ILE A 47 14.20 -1.80 -0.44
C ILE A 47 15.38 -2.49 0.27
N LYS A 48 16.10 -1.78 1.15
CA LYS A 48 17.12 -2.37 2.03
C LYS A 48 16.50 -3.24 3.14
N TYR A 49 15.19 -3.12 3.38
CA TYR A 49 14.47 -3.87 4.40
C TYR A 49 13.77 -5.11 3.82
N LYS A 50 13.71 -6.20 4.60
CA LYS A 50 13.05 -7.45 4.19
C LYS A 50 11.54 -7.32 4.02
N TYR A 51 10.90 -6.42 4.76
CA TYR A 51 9.44 -6.29 4.82
C TYR A 51 9.05 -4.83 4.56
N LEU A 52 8.13 -4.61 3.62
CA LEU A 52 7.61 -3.30 3.25
C LEU A 52 6.13 -3.22 3.56
N LEU A 53 5.69 -2.08 4.07
CA LEU A 53 4.30 -1.84 4.39
C LEU A 53 3.64 -1.05 3.26
N SER A 54 2.46 -1.49 2.85
CA SER A 54 1.60 -0.81 1.89
C SER A 54 0.29 -0.49 2.59
N ILE A 55 0.14 0.77 3.01
CA ILE A 55 -1.08 1.25 3.66
C ILE A 55 -1.78 2.19 2.69
N ASP A 56 -3.06 1.94 2.46
CA ASP A 56 -3.94 2.81 1.71
C ASP A 56 -4.22 4.12 2.47
N GLY A 57 -4.30 5.22 1.74
CA GLY A 57 -4.56 6.55 2.30
C GLY A 57 -5.98 7.01 1.93
N ASN A 58 -6.06 8.17 1.29
CA ASN A 58 -7.33 8.65 0.72
C ASN A 58 -7.89 7.72 -0.38
N ALA A 59 -7.04 6.91 -1.00
CA ALA A 59 -7.36 5.89 -1.97
C ALA A 59 -6.34 4.74 -1.84
N PHE A 60 -6.16 3.94 -2.89
CA PHE A 60 -5.11 2.92 -2.96
C PHE A 60 -3.71 3.50 -2.71
N SER A 61 -2.83 2.65 -2.18
CA SER A 61 -1.43 2.98 -1.95
C SER A 61 -0.61 2.89 -3.24
N GLY A 62 -0.25 4.04 -3.82
CA GLY A 62 0.62 4.09 -5.01
C GLY A 62 2.02 3.49 -4.80
N SER A 63 2.42 3.20 -3.56
CA SER A 63 3.67 2.49 -3.29
C SER A 63 3.61 1.00 -3.63
N PHE A 64 2.41 0.40 -3.60
CA PHE A 64 2.25 -1.03 -3.81
C PHE A 64 2.83 -1.48 -5.14
N PHE A 65 2.64 -0.67 -6.19
CA PHE A 65 3.15 -0.95 -7.53
C PHE A 65 4.66 -1.15 -7.56
N TRP A 66 5.47 -0.18 -7.09
CA TRP A 66 6.93 -0.31 -7.12
C TRP A 66 7.44 -1.33 -6.10
N GLN A 67 6.72 -1.52 -4.99
CA GLN A 67 7.07 -2.51 -3.97
C GLN A 67 7.01 -3.93 -4.53
N LEU A 68 6.13 -4.23 -5.49
CA LEU A 68 6.07 -5.54 -6.15
C LEU A 68 7.32 -5.86 -6.97
N PHE A 69 8.07 -4.85 -7.43
CA PHE A 69 9.39 -5.03 -8.06
C PHE A 69 10.52 -5.17 -7.05
N SER A 70 10.26 -4.99 -5.75
CA SER A 70 11.26 -5.22 -4.72
C SER A 70 11.50 -6.72 -4.50
N ASN A 71 12.61 -7.08 -3.86
CA ASN A 71 12.84 -8.43 -3.33
C ASN A 71 12.42 -8.53 -1.85
N SER A 72 11.53 -7.64 -1.40
CA SER A 72 10.99 -7.58 -0.05
C SER A 72 9.57 -8.16 0.00
N VAL A 73 9.17 -8.72 1.15
CA VAL A 73 7.78 -9.14 1.35
C VAL A 73 6.93 -7.91 1.63
N ILE A 74 5.81 -7.80 0.94
CA ILE A 74 4.88 -6.69 1.10
C ILE A 74 3.78 -7.11 2.06
N LEU A 75 3.53 -6.28 3.06
CA LEU A 75 2.39 -6.36 3.95
C LEU A 75 1.41 -5.27 3.52
N LYS A 76 0.27 -5.63 2.94
CA LYS A 76 -0.74 -4.68 2.46
C LYS A 76 -1.97 -4.72 3.38
N ASN A 77 -2.51 -3.57 3.78
CA ASN A 77 -3.76 -3.57 4.52
C ASN A 77 -4.92 -4.06 3.62
N SER A 78 -5.85 -4.80 4.22
CA SER A 78 -7.11 -5.17 3.59
C SER A 78 -7.91 -3.90 3.30
N SER A 79 -8.41 -3.78 2.07
CA SER A 79 -9.25 -2.66 1.65
C SER A 79 -10.04 -3.01 0.39
N ASP A 80 -11.10 -2.24 0.15
CA ASP A 80 -11.90 -2.32 -1.08
C ASP A 80 -11.30 -1.49 -2.24
N TYR A 81 -10.17 -0.80 -2.01
CA TYR A 81 -9.51 -0.04 -3.07
C TYR A 81 -8.81 -0.97 -4.05
N LEU A 82 -8.96 -0.65 -5.34
CA LEU A 82 -8.43 -1.44 -6.44
C LEU A 82 -7.59 -0.58 -7.37
N GLU A 83 -6.53 -1.18 -7.90
CA GLU A 83 -5.85 -0.69 -9.10
C GLU A 83 -6.00 -1.69 -10.24
N TRP A 84 -5.76 -1.23 -11.46
CA TRP A 84 -5.94 -1.98 -12.71
C TRP A 84 -5.19 -3.33 -12.74
N TYR A 85 -4.09 -3.47 -12.00
CA TYR A 85 -3.28 -4.69 -11.92
C TYR A 85 -3.65 -5.62 -10.77
N TYR A 86 -4.55 -5.23 -9.86
CA TYR A 86 -4.80 -5.97 -8.61
C TYR A 86 -5.33 -7.38 -8.86
N SER A 87 -6.09 -7.58 -9.93
CA SER A 87 -6.60 -8.90 -10.32
C SER A 87 -5.50 -9.94 -10.61
N GLY A 88 -4.28 -9.50 -10.95
CA GLY A 88 -3.13 -10.37 -11.21
C GLY A 88 -2.30 -10.68 -9.96
N VAL A 89 -2.39 -9.85 -8.92
CA VAL A 89 -1.69 -10.07 -7.64
C VAL A 89 -2.61 -10.72 -6.61
N LYS A 90 -2.04 -11.47 -5.67
CA LYS A 90 -2.79 -12.37 -4.79
C LYS A 90 -2.12 -12.44 -3.43
N SER A 91 -2.91 -12.31 -2.38
CA SER A 91 -2.47 -12.57 -1.01
C SER A 91 -1.94 -14.01 -0.88
N ASP A 92 -1.01 -14.21 0.06
CA ASP A 92 -0.23 -15.42 0.32
C ASP A 92 0.67 -15.92 -0.83
N LYS A 93 0.55 -15.33 -2.03
CA LYS A 93 1.39 -15.64 -3.20
C LYS A 93 2.39 -14.55 -3.50
N HIS A 94 1.93 -13.30 -3.58
CA HIS A 94 2.74 -12.14 -3.99
C HIS A 94 2.94 -11.15 -2.84
N TYR A 95 1.97 -11.05 -1.93
CA TYR A 95 2.04 -10.21 -0.73
C TYR A 95 1.30 -10.91 0.41
N LEU A 96 1.38 -10.35 1.62
CA LEU A 96 0.52 -10.74 2.73
C LEU A 96 -0.44 -9.59 3.04
N GLU A 97 -1.73 -9.86 2.94
CA GLU A 97 -2.78 -8.93 3.40
C GLU A 97 -2.78 -8.83 4.92
N PHE A 98 -3.25 -7.77 5.56
CA PHE A 98 -3.54 -7.72 7.01
C PHE A 98 -4.75 -6.84 7.33
N ASP A 99 -5.49 -7.15 8.39
CA ASP A 99 -6.74 -6.44 8.71
C ASP A 99 -6.69 -5.53 9.95
N SER A 100 -5.63 -5.67 10.76
CA SER A 100 -5.50 -4.98 12.05
C SER A 100 -4.05 -4.94 12.51
N ASP A 101 -3.74 -4.09 13.50
CA ASP A 101 -2.40 -4.01 14.10
C ASP A 101 -1.96 -5.35 14.71
N LYS A 102 -2.90 -6.09 15.31
CA LYS A 102 -2.62 -7.41 15.90
C LYS A 102 -2.25 -8.42 14.83
N ASP A 103 -2.98 -8.43 13.72
CA ASP A 103 -2.73 -9.31 12.59
C ASP A 103 -1.41 -8.96 11.87
N LEU A 104 -1.13 -7.67 11.68
CA LEU A 104 0.14 -7.18 11.15
C LEU A 104 1.32 -7.69 11.98
N ILE A 105 1.26 -7.53 13.30
CA ILE A 105 2.31 -8.00 14.22
C ILE A 105 2.46 -9.53 14.11
N ALA A 106 1.35 -10.27 14.10
CA ALA A 106 1.37 -11.73 13.96
C ALA A 106 2.04 -12.17 12.64
N LYS A 107 1.74 -11.51 11.51
CA LYS A 107 2.37 -11.81 10.21
C LYS A 107 3.86 -11.49 10.21
N ILE A 108 4.29 -10.40 10.84
CA ILE A 108 5.72 -10.08 10.98
C ILE A 108 6.45 -11.17 11.77
N HIS A 109 5.87 -11.67 12.86
CA HIS A 109 6.43 -12.79 13.62
C HIS A 109 6.51 -14.06 12.75
N TRP A 110 5.42 -14.42 12.08
CA TRP A 110 5.40 -15.58 11.19
C TRP A 110 6.45 -15.48 10.08
N LEU A 111 6.64 -14.30 9.48
CA LEU A 111 7.67 -14.07 8.45
C LEU A 111 9.08 -14.28 8.97
N LYS A 112 9.36 -13.87 10.21
CA LYS A 112 10.67 -14.10 10.85
C LYS A 112 10.93 -15.59 11.10
N ASP A 113 9.90 -16.33 11.48
CA ASP A 113 9.99 -17.78 11.74
C ASP A 113 9.98 -18.62 10.45
N ASN A 114 9.60 -18.03 9.31
CA ASN A 114 9.42 -18.72 8.03
C ASN A 114 10.21 -18.07 6.87
N ASP A 115 11.49 -17.74 7.07
CA ASP A 115 12.31 -16.98 6.10
C ASP A 115 12.30 -17.56 4.66
N LYS A 116 12.31 -18.90 4.51
CA LYS A 116 12.19 -19.55 3.18
C LYS A 116 10.86 -19.24 2.48
N LYS A 117 9.75 -19.25 3.22
CA LYS A 117 8.43 -18.91 2.67
C LYS A 117 8.34 -17.42 2.38
N ALA A 118 8.87 -16.58 3.29
CA ALA A 118 8.96 -15.13 3.08
C ALA A 118 9.69 -14.80 1.78
N LYS A 119 10.88 -15.39 1.57
CA LYS A 119 11.65 -15.24 0.33
C LYS A 119 10.85 -15.67 -0.90
N LYS A 120 10.10 -16.78 -0.81
CA LYS A 120 9.28 -17.25 -1.93
C LYS A 120 8.17 -16.26 -2.30
N ILE A 121 7.54 -15.62 -1.32
CA ILE A 121 6.50 -14.61 -1.55
C ILE A 121 7.10 -13.39 -2.28
N SER A 122 8.23 -12.86 -1.81
CA SER A 122 8.85 -11.71 -2.46
C SER A 122 9.37 -12.03 -3.86
N GLU A 123 9.96 -13.20 -4.08
CA GLU A 123 10.37 -13.66 -5.41
C GLU A 123 9.20 -13.79 -6.38
N ASN A 124 8.05 -14.29 -5.90
CA ASN A 124 6.86 -14.40 -6.73
C ASN A 124 6.32 -13.02 -7.14
N ALA A 125 6.29 -12.05 -6.22
CA ALA A 125 5.91 -10.66 -6.53
C ALA A 125 6.86 -10.04 -7.55
N ASN A 126 8.17 -10.16 -7.32
CA ASN A 126 9.19 -9.64 -8.22
C ASN A 126 9.06 -10.25 -9.62
N LYS A 127 8.91 -11.58 -9.69
CA LYS A 127 8.71 -12.29 -10.96
C LYS A 127 7.45 -11.83 -11.68
N PHE A 128 6.31 -11.79 -10.98
CA PHE A 128 5.05 -11.34 -11.56
C PHE A 128 5.18 -9.95 -12.18
N SER A 129 5.81 -9.02 -11.46
CA SER A 129 5.95 -7.62 -11.89
C SER A 129 6.85 -7.49 -13.12
N ASN A 130 7.98 -8.20 -13.14
CA ASN A 130 8.89 -8.20 -14.28
C ASN A 130 8.29 -8.87 -15.53
N GLU A 131 7.31 -9.75 -15.36
CA GLU A 131 6.64 -10.44 -16.48
C GLU A 131 5.37 -9.71 -16.96
N ASN A 132 4.66 -8.99 -16.09
CA ASN A 132 3.29 -8.52 -16.37
C ASN A 132 3.09 -7.01 -16.16
N LEU A 133 4.00 -6.31 -15.47
CA LEU A 133 3.86 -4.90 -15.13
C LEU A 133 4.95 -4.03 -15.77
N THR A 134 5.60 -4.52 -16.83
CA THR A 134 6.57 -3.72 -17.60
C THR A 134 5.88 -2.55 -18.30
N ASN A 135 6.67 -1.62 -18.83
CA ASN A 135 6.15 -0.51 -19.64
C ASN A 135 5.36 -1.03 -20.85
N GLU A 136 5.87 -2.06 -21.52
CA GLU A 136 5.23 -2.70 -22.67
C GLU A 136 3.90 -3.34 -22.29
N ALA A 137 3.86 -4.07 -21.17
CA ALA A 137 2.64 -4.70 -20.68
C ALA A 137 1.59 -3.64 -20.27
N THR A 138 2.04 -2.55 -19.63
CA THR A 138 1.18 -1.42 -19.24
C THR A 138 0.59 -0.73 -20.47
N LEU A 139 1.41 -0.44 -21.48
CA LEU A 139 0.95 0.14 -22.74
C LEU A 139 -0.04 -0.79 -23.47
N ALA A 140 0.24 -2.10 -23.49
CA ALA A 140 -0.66 -3.09 -24.09
C ALA A 140 -2.01 -3.15 -23.35
N TYR A 141 -2.01 -3.05 -22.03
CA TYR A 141 -3.23 -2.97 -21.23
C TYR A 141 -4.06 -1.73 -21.58
N ILE A 142 -3.43 -0.55 -21.60
CA ILE A 142 -4.10 0.72 -21.94
C ILE A 142 -4.67 0.67 -23.36
N PHE A 143 -3.90 0.16 -24.33
CA PHE A 143 -4.36 0.00 -25.71
C PHE A 143 -5.61 -0.87 -25.80
N LYS A 144 -5.60 -2.06 -25.18
CA LYS A 144 -6.76 -2.96 -25.15
C LYS A 144 -7.97 -2.36 -24.42
N LEU A 145 -7.73 -1.61 -23.34
CA LEU A 145 -8.78 -0.91 -22.61
C LEU A 145 -9.48 0.11 -23.52
N LEU A 146 -8.72 0.93 -24.24
CA LEU A 146 -9.27 1.95 -25.14
C LEU A 146 -9.98 1.33 -26.35
N GLU A 147 -9.46 0.23 -26.89
CA GLU A 147 -10.12 -0.55 -27.95
C GLU A 147 -11.49 -1.06 -27.48
N LYS A 148 -11.54 -1.73 -26.31
CA LYS A 148 -12.79 -2.25 -25.72
C LYS A 148 -13.78 -1.15 -25.34
N TYR A 149 -13.28 -0.04 -24.82
CA TYR A 149 -14.11 1.13 -24.55
C TYR A 149 -14.77 1.65 -25.82
N THR A 150 -14.02 1.77 -26.92
CA THR A 150 -14.52 2.24 -28.22
C THR A 150 -15.59 1.30 -28.79
N GLU A 151 -15.41 -0.01 -28.70
CA GLU A 151 -16.44 -1.00 -29.09
C GLU A 151 -17.73 -0.82 -28.30
N THR A 152 -17.63 -0.51 -27.00
CA THR A 152 -18.78 -0.36 -26.11
C THR A 152 -19.56 0.90 -26.40
N VAL A 153 -18.87 2.04 -26.61
CA VAL A 153 -19.52 3.31 -26.97
C VAL A 153 -20.24 3.19 -28.31
N LYS A 154 -19.64 2.55 -29.32
CA LYS A 154 -20.30 2.35 -30.62
C LYS A 154 -21.59 1.55 -30.49
N LYS A 155 -21.67 0.58 -29.58
CA LYS A 155 -22.89 -0.21 -29.33
C LYS A 155 -24.02 0.54 -28.61
N GLN A 156 -23.74 1.69 -27.98
CA GLN A 156 -24.75 2.48 -27.27
C GLN A 156 -25.34 3.61 -28.12
N VAL A 157 -24.69 3.94 -29.24
CA VAL A 157 -25.10 5.04 -30.13
C VAL A 157 -25.95 4.54 -31.32
N PHE A 158 -26.11 3.22 -31.47
CA PHE A 158 -27.01 2.57 -32.43
C PHE A 158 -27.95 1.62 -31.70
#